data_AF-A0A2K8KPB1-F1
#
_entry.id   AF-A0A2K8KPB1-F1
#
_cell.length_a   1.000
_cell.length_b   1.000
_cell.length_c   1.000
_cell.angle_alpha   90.00
_cell.angle_beta   90.00
_cell.angle_gamma   90.00
#
_symmetry.space_group_name_H-M   'P 1'
#
loop_
_entity.id
_entity.type
_entity.pdbx_description
1 polymer ?
#
loop_
_entity_poly.entity_id
_entity_poly.type
_entity_poly.pdbx_seq_one_letter_code
_entity_poly.pdbx_strand_id
1 'polypeptide(L)'
;MHRKIGRAQQQATTLTKPLLNRLLNNCDNNVRGLRNEALLRLGYETMRRRSELCAFTFEDTCKAPGGKPAIKLNFSRTDQFRAGNFPPISRELFDLLEKWKSIVSDESYILRSISRQGVYR
;
A
#
# COMPACT_ATOMS: atom_id res chain seq x y z
N MET A 1 4.44 35.29 -21.86
CA MET A 1 3.96 34.10 -21.10
C MET A 1 5.16 33.19 -20.81
N HIS A 2 5.83 33.38 -19.68
CA HIS A 2 7.12 32.73 -19.40
C HIS A 2 6.94 31.26 -18.95
N ARG A 3 7.09 30.32 -19.89
CA ARG A 3 7.50 28.92 -19.67
C ARG A 3 9.02 28.86 -19.85
N LYS A 4 9.82 29.11 -18.81
CA LYS A 4 11.28 28.87 -18.89
C LYS A 4 11.91 28.23 -17.64
N ILE A 5 11.30 28.33 -16.46
CA ILE A 5 11.80 27.64 -15.26
C ILE A 5 10.56 27.18 -14.47
N GLY A 6 10.50 25.88 -14.13
CA GLY A 6 9.42 25.32 -13.33
C GLY A 6 9.27 26.09 -12.01
N ARG A 7 8.03 26.27 -11.53
CA ARG A 7 7.80 26.87 -10.21
C ARG A 7 8.44 25.98 -9.15
N ALA A 8 9.06 26.57 -8.13
CA ALA A 8 9.55 25.83 -6.97
C ALA A 8 8.39 24.99 -6.41
N GLN A 9 8.48 23.67 -6.59
CA GLN A 9 7.46 22.77 -6.11
C GLN A 9 7.69 22.60 -4.62
N GLN A 10 6.66 22.90 -3.81
CA GLN A 10 6.72 22.60 -2.39
C GLN A 10 6.94 21.10 -2.21
N GLN A 11 8.01 20.74 -1.53
CA GLN A 11 8.32 19.35 -1.25
C GLN A 11 7.27 18.78 -0.30
N ALA A 12 6.71 17.62 -0.64
CA ALA A 12 5.78 16.94 0.25
C ALA A 12 6.50 16.60 1.56
N THR A 13 5.90 16.98 2.69
CA THR A 13 6.42 16.62 4.02
C THR A 13 6.33 15.11 4.21
N THR A 14 7.39 14.50 4.72
CA THR A 14 7.43 13.07 5.02
C THR A 14 6.37 12.69 6.04
N LEU A 15 5.68 11.57 5.80
CA LEU A 15 4.78 10.97 6.78
C LEU A 15 5.63 10.41 7.94
N THR A 16 5.56 11.02 9.12
CA THR A 16 6.29 10.54 10.31
C THR A 16 5.47 9.50 11.06
N LYS A 17 6.14 8.62 11.83
CA LYS A 17 5.46 7.59 12.64
C LYS A 17 4.38 8.15 13.58
N PRO A 18 4.59 9.28 14.30
CA PRO A 18 3.53 9.86 15.12
C PRO A 18 2.33 10.37 14.30
N LEU A 19 2.57 10.92 13.11
CA LEU A 19 1.49 11.34 12.21
C LEU A 19 0.73 10.14 11.65
N LEU A 20 1.44 9.07 11.24
CA LEU A 20 0.83 7.81 10.82
C LEU A 20 -0.10 7.26 11.92
N ASN A 21 0.38 7.16 13.16
CA ASN A 21 -0.42 6.64 14.27
C ASN A 21 -1.70 7.46 14.49
N ARG A 22 -1.64 8.80 14.35
CA ARG A 22 -2.84 9.65 14.40
C ARG A 22 -3.82 9.37 13.27
N LEU A 23 -3.33 9.10 12.05
CA LEU A 23 -4.19 8.73 10.92
C LEU A 23 -4.82 7.35 11.12
N LEU A 24 -4.05 6.39 11.64
CA LEU A 24 -4.52 5.04 11.95
C LEU A 24 -5.61 5.05 13.01
N ASN A 25 -5.45 5.84 14.07
CA ASN A 25 -6.45 5.99 15.13
C ASN A 25 -7.79 6.58 14.66
N ASN A 26 -7.81 7.24 13.50
CA ASN A 26 -9.03 7.78 12.89
C ASN A 26 -9.68 6.80 11.89
N CYS A 27 -9.10 5.61 11.67
CA CYS A 27 -9.72 4.60 10.83
C CYS A 27 -10.85 3.90 11.59
N ASP A 28 -12.02 3.78 10.95
CA ASP A 28 -13.17 3.10 11.55
C ASP A 28 -12.90 1.61 11.78
N ASN A 29 -13.62 0.99 12.71
CA ASN A 29 -13.58 -0.45 12.93
C ASN A 29 -14.41 -1.26 11.90
N ASN A 30 -14.70 -0.68 10.74
CA ASN A 30 -15.49 -1.30 9.67
C ASN A 30 -14.60 -1.72 8.49
N VAL A 31 -15.19 -2.38 7.49
CA VAL A 31 -14.50 -2.84 6.26
C VAL A 31 -13.74 -1.70 5.55
N ARG A 32 -14.28 -0.48 5.55
CA ARG A 32 -13.64 0.70 4.94
C ARG A 32 -12.43 1.17 5.74
N GLY A 33 -12.55 1.18 7.06
CA GLY A 33 -11.43 1.53 7.93
C GLY A 33 -10.31 0.51 7.86
N LEU A 34 -10.61 -0.79 7.73
CA LEU A 34 -9.59 -1.82 7.49
C LEU A 34 -8.83 -1.61 6.18
N ARG A 35 -9.54 -1.28 5.09
CA ARG A 35 -8.91 -0.89 3.82
C ARG A 35 -8.06 0.38 3.97
N ASN A 36 -8.53 1.37 4.72
CA ASN A 36 -7.79 2.62 4.94
C ASN A 36 -6.51 2.37 5.75
N GLU A 37 -6.59 1.53 6.78
CA GLU A 37 -5.42 1.10 7.54
C GLU A 37 -4.41 0.39 6.63
N ALA A 38 -4.87 -0.54 5.79
CA ALA A 38 -4.04 -1.24 4.81
C ALA A 38 -3.35 -0.24 3.86
N LEU A 39 -4.08 0.74 3.32
CA LEU A 39 -3.53 1.80 2.46
C LEU A 39 -2.44 2.61 3.17
N LEU A 40 -2.70 3.06 4.41
CA LEU A 40 -1.77 3.91 5.17
C LEU A 40 -0.48 3.17 5.51
N ARG A 41 -0.58 1.92 6.01
CA ARG A 41 0.59 1.11 6.35
C ARG A 41 1.36 0.68 5.11
N LEU A 42 0.68 0.23 4.06
CA LEU A 42 1.31 -0.15 2.79
C LEU A 42 2.06 1.04 2.17
N GLY A 43 1.44 2.23 2.13
CA GLY A 43 2.09 3.45 1.65
C GLY A 43 3.31 3.85 2.48
N TYR A 44 3.20 3.77 3.80
CA TYR A 44 4.29 4.12 4.73
C TYR A 44 5.47 3.14 4.67
N GLU A 45 5.22 1.84 4.67
CA GLU A 45 6.30 0.84 4.70
C GLU A 45 6.98 0.68 3.35
N THR A 46 6.22 0.71 2.25
CA THR A 46 6.77 0.46 0.91
C THR A 46 7.32 1.72 0.25
N MET A 47 6.88 2.91 0.68
CA MET A 47 7.22 4.21 0.10
C MET A 47 6.98 4.26 -1.42
N ARG A 48 5.96 3.54 -1.92
CA ARG A 48 5.64 3.47 -3.34
C ARG A 48 4.73 4.61 -3.79
N ARG A 49 4.77 4.92 -5.09
CA ARG A 49 3.87 5.93 -5.68
C ARG A 49 2.45 5.40 -5.75
N ARG A 50 1.46 6.30 -5.79
CA ARG A 50 0.03 5.94 -5.91
C ARG A 50 -0.26 4.87 -6.96
N SER A 51 0.27 5.00 -8.17
CA SER A 51 0.04 4.03 -9.26
C SER A 51 0.62 2.65 -8.97
N GLU A 52 1.75 2.60 -8.26
CA GLU A 52 2.39 1.35 -7.83
C GLU A 52 1.60 0.73 -6.67
N LEU A 53 1.16 1.54 -5.70
CA LEU A 53 0.31 1.09 -4.58
C LEU A 53 -0.99 0.46 -5.08
N CYS A 54 -1.66 1.08 -6.06
CA CYS A 54 -2.90 0.57 -6.65
C CYS A 54 -2.71 -0.71 -7.48
N ALA A 55 -1.48 -1.03 -7.88
CA ALA A 55 -1.19 -2.20 -8.70
C ALA A 55 -0.91 -3.46 -7.89
N PHE A 56 -0.68 -3.35 -6.57
CA PHE A 56 -0.42 -4.51 -5.72
C PHE A 56 -1.64 -5.44 -5.65
N THR A 57 -1.37 -6.73 -5.78
CA THR A 57 -2.34 -7.82 -5.57
C THR A 57 -2.00 -8.60 -4.29
N PHE A 58 -2.93 -9.42 -3.82
CA PHE A 58 -2.64 -10.29 -2.68
C PHE A 58 -1.58 -11.35 -3.00
N GLU A 59 -1.43 -11.75 -4.26
CA GLU A 59 -0.39 -12.66 -4.72
C GLU A 59 1.02 -12.06 -4.62
N ASP A 60 1.13 -10.73 -4.60
CA ASP A 60 2.40 -10.06 -4.41
C ASP A 60 2.90 -10.19 -2.96
N THR A 61 2.04 -10.53 -2.00
CA THR A 61 2.46 -10.77 -0.62
C THR A 61 3.11 -12.15 -0.50
N CYS A 62 4.36 -12.19 -0.04
CA CYS A 62 5.12 -13.43 0.05
C CYS A 62 5.93 -13.51 1.34
N LYS A 63 6.47 -14.69 1.63
CA LYS A 63 7.43 -14.90 2.71
C LYS A 63 8.79 -15.20 2.11
N ALA A 64 9.81 -14.45 2.51
CA ALA A 64 11.19 -14.72 2.14
C ALA A 64 11.64 -16.10 2.69
N PRO A 65 12.76 -16.68 2.21
CA PRO A 65 13.27 -17.97 2.68
C PRO A 65 13.47 -18.10 4.20
N GLY A 66 13.53 -16.99 4.94
CA GLY A 66 13.56 -16.94 6.41
C GLY A 66 12.20 -16.72 7.09
N GLY A 67 11.08 -16.89 6.38
CA GLY A 67 9.72 -16.69 6.88
C GLY A 67 9.31 -15.23 7.10
N LYS A 68 10.21 -14.27 6.83
CA LYS A 68 9.94 -12.83 6.95
C LYS A 68 8.99 -12.39 5.84
N PRO A 69 7.88 -11.69 6.17
CA PRO A 69 7.00 -11.13 5.18
C PRO A 69 7.69 -10.13 4.25
N ALA A 70 7.34 -10.19 2.98
CA ALA A 70 7.77 -9.24 1.95
C ALA A 70 6.62 -9.01 0.97
N ILE A 71 6.73 -7.95 0.17
CA ILE A 71 5.80 -7.70 -0.94
C ILE A 71 6.59 -7.55 -2.24
N LYS A 72 6.16 -8.27 -3.27
CA LYS A 72 6.78 -8.27 -4.59
C LYS A 72 6.40 -7.02 -5.36
N LEU A 73 7.39 -6.32 -5.90
CA LEU A 73 7.21 -5.21 -6.82
C LEU A 73 7.30 -5.72 -8.26
N ASN A 74 6.16 -5.81 -8.93
CA ASN A 74 6.12 -6.23 -10.35
C ASN A 74 6.58 -5.13 -11.32
N PHE A 75 6.45 -3.85 -10.93
CA PHE A 75 6.87 -2.70 -11.71
C PHE A 75 7.34 -1.56 -10.81
N SER A 76 8.49 -0.97 -11.11
CA SER A 76 8.87 0.33 -10.58
C SER A 76 9.47 1.20 -11.68
N ARG A 77 9.23 2.51 -11.63
CA ARG A 77 9.72 3.45 -12.66
C ARG A 77 11.25 3.46 -12.82
N THR A 78 11.98 3.03 -11.79
CA THR A 78 13.45 2.96 -11.76
C THR A 78 13.99 1.56 -12.10
N ASP A 79 13.14 0.55 -12.21
CA ASP A 79 13.53 -0.82 -12.54
C ASP A 79 13.39 -1.04 -14.06
N GLN A 80 14.34 -0.50 -14.82
CA GLN A 80 14.40 -0.65 -16.28
C GLN A 80 14.54 -2.11 -16.73
N PHE A 81 14.99 -3.00 -15.83
CA PHE A 81 15.26 -4.41 -16.12
C PHE A 81 14.20 -5.37 -15.57
N ARG A 82 13.17 -4.87 -14.87
CA ARG A 82 12.16 -5.70 -14.17
C ARG A 82 12.80 -6.79 -13.32
N ALA A 83 13.89 -6.48 -12.65
CA ALA A 83 14.55 -7.43 -11.76
C ALA A 83 13.61 -7.84 -10.62
N GLY A 84 12.60 -7.00 -10.31
CA GLY A 84 11.69 -7.22 -9.20
C GLY A 84 12.41 -6.91 -7.89
N ASN A 85 11.75 -6.15 -7.03
CA ASN A 85 12.26 -5.88 -5.69
C ASN A 85 11.26 -6.38 -4.66
N PHE A 86 11.76 -6.90 -3.54
CA PHE A 86 10.96 -7.50 -2.47
C PHE A 86 11.20 -6.72 -1.18
N PRO A 87 10.69 -5.49 -1.04
CA PRO A 87 10.79 -4.77 0.21
C PRO A 87 10.22 -5.62 1.34
N PRO A 88 10.96 -5.79 2.45
CA PRO A 88 10.43 -6.46 3.63
C PRO A 88 9.28 -5.61 4.19
N ILE A 89 8.22 -6.28 4.62
CA ILE A 89 7.10 -5.65 5.31
C ILE A 89 7.03 -6.16 6.74
N SER A 90 6.43 -5.36 7.62
CA SER A 90 6.18 -5.75 9.00
C SER A 90 5.21 -6.94 9.06
N ARG A 91 5.33 -7.72 10.13
CA ARG A 91 4.36 -8.79 10.41
C ARG A 91 2.96 -8.23 10.64
N GLU A 92 2.86 -7.06 11.26
CA GLU A 92 1.59 -6.36 11.45
C GLU A 92 0.89 -6.05 10.13
N LEU A 93 1.62 -5.53 9.14
CA LEU A 93 1.07 -5.27 7.81
C LEU A 93 0.69 -6.58 7.11
N PHE A 94 1.50 -7.62 7.21
CA PHE A 94 1.18 -8.93 6.63
C PHE A 94 -0.12 -9.51 7.20
N ASP A 95 -0.25 -9.55 8.52
CA ASP A 95 -1.44 -10.09 9.21
C ASP A 95 -2.69 -9.25 8.89
N LEU A 96 -2.52 -7.93 8.77
CA LEU A 96 -3.59 -7.02 8.33
C LEU A 96 -4.05 -7.33 6.89
N LEU A 97 -3.11 -7.59 5.98
CA LEU A 97 -3.41 -7.92 4.58
C LEU A 97 -4.12 -9.28 4.47
N GLU A 98 -3.73 -10.28 5.26
CA GLU A 98 -4.43 -11.56 5.33
C GLU A 98 -5.85 -11.41 5.87
N LYS A 99 -6.04 -10.63 6.95
CA LYS A 99 -7.37 -10.29 7.46
C LYS A 99 -8.21 -9.58 6.40
N TRP A 100 -7.63 -8.61 5.70
CA TRP A 100 -8.30 -7.90 4.62
C TRP A 100 -8.70 -8.85 3.48
N LYS A 101 -7.78 -9.71 3.04
CA LYS A 101 -7.99 -10.73 1.99
C LYS A 101 -9.19 -11.62 2.29
N SER A 102 -9.29 -12.12 3.52
CA SER A 102 -10.43 -12.96 3.96
C SER A 102 -11.81 -12.30 3.81
N ILE A 103 -11.86 -10.96 3.82
CA ILE A 103 -13.12 -10.20 3.69
C ILE A 103 -13.45 -9.95 2.23
N VAL A 104 -12.44 -9.82 1.36
CA VAL A 104 -12.63 -9.35 -0.02
C VAL A 104 -12.46 -10.40 -1.12
N SER A 105 -12.12 -11.64 -0.77
CA SER A 105 -11.80 -12.74 -1.68
C SER A 105 -10.44 -12.57 -2.38
N ASP A 106 -9.89 -13.69 -2.85
CA ASP A 106 -8.46 -13.88 -3.10
C ASP A 106 -7.97 -13.32 -4.44
N GLU A 107 -8.86 -13.17 -5.44
CA GLU A 107 -8.48 -12.83 -6.81
C GLU A 107 -8.63 -11.33 -7.12
N SER A 108 -7.88 -10.48 -6.41
CA SER A 108 -7.96 -9.03 -6.60
C SER A 108 -6.70 -8.26 -6.19
N TYR A 109 -6.67 -7.00 -6.64
CA TYR A 109 -5.86 -5.93 -6.07
C TYR A 109 -6.12 -5.74 -4.57
N ILE A 110 -5.07 -5.42 -3.81
CA ILE A 110 -5.14 -5.10 -2.38
C ILE A 110 -6.04 -3.88 -2.17
N LEU A 111 -5.81 -2.81 -2.94
CA LEU A 111 -6.57 -1.57 -2.83
C LEU A 111 -7.76 -1.58 -3.80
N ARG A 112 -8.95 -1.89 -3.28
CA ARG A 112 -10.18 -1.92 -4.07
C ARG A 112 -11.30 -1.04 -3.48
N SER A 113 -12.27 -0.71 -4.33
CA SER A 113 -13.46 0.02 -3.92
C SER A 113 -14.38 -0.87 -3.06
N ILE A 114 -15.05 -0.28 -2.07
CA ILE A 114 -16.03 -0.94 -1.22
C ILE A 114 -17.36 -0.21 -1.42
N SER A 115 -18.41 -0.92 -1.79
CA SER A 115 -19.74 -0.34 -1.95
C SER A 115 -20.32 0.08 -0.60
N ARG A 116 -21.45 0.80 -0.60
CA ARG A 116 -22.16 1.15 0.64
C ARG A 116 -22.80 -0.10 1.30
N GLN A 117 -23.04 -1.16 0.54
CA GLN A 117 -23.66 -2.42 0.98
C GLN A 117 -22.64 -3.54 1.29
N GLY A 118 -21.35 -3.30 1.03
CA GLY A 118 -20.29 -4.30 1.24
C GLY A 118 -19.31 -4.41 0.09
N VAL A 119 -18.52 -5.48 0.09
CA VAL A 119 -17.49 -5.74 -0.91
C VAL A 119 -18.11 -6.20 -2.23
N TYR A 120 -17.65 -5.66 -3.36
CA TYR A 120 -18.03 -6.19 -4.68
C TYR A 120 -17.51 -7.62 -4.82
N ARG A 121 -18.42 -8.57 -5.09
CA ARG A 121 -18.04 -9.89 -5.59
C ARG A 121 -17.28 -9.73 -6.91
#